data_AF-A0A3N4IFF8-F1
#
_entry.id   AF-A0A3N4IFF8-F1
#
_cell.length_a   1.000
_cell.length_b   1.000
_cell.length_c   1.000
_cell.angle_alpha   90.00
_cell.angle_beta   90.00
_cell.angle_gamma   90.00
#
_symmetry.space_group_name_H-M   'P 1'
#
loop_
_entity.id
_entity.type
_entity.pdbx_description
1 polymer ?
#
loop_
_entity_poly.entity_id
_entity_poly.type
_entity_poly.pdbx_seq_one_letter_code
_entity_poly.pdbx_strand_id
1 'polypeptide(L)'
;PLPFLAQIGVLATGPCRASLKCPPHITVPFHAVFYGGEGWSGAPSPYTAMIELPHGADRSKDTTKKPTTGSVTLGNVGAYRIPPKGQVQVVVKNENKTGIKLFLVPYDLTDMPVGTRTFLRQKSWVVTPDVPSIAQQSGRCLPIVEGEGEGEGKSEEKLRYMIQLNFCCPKEGRVFLYGNVRVVFANRTLDGRERVRSEVVWAEPRWSGWRKGK
;
A
#
# COMPACT_ATOMS: atom_id res chain seq x y z
N PRO A 1 -11.39 15.73 0.18
CA PRO A 1 -10.35 14.83 0.74
C PRO A 1 -10.61 14.57 2.22
N LEU A 2 -10.54 13.32 2.66
CA LEU A 2 -10.78 12.93 4.06
C LEU A 2 -9.45 12.69 4.80
N PRO A 3 -9.33 13.08 6.07
CA PRO A 3 -8.11 12.90 6.85
C PRO A 3 -7.95 11.46 7.36
N PHE A 4 -6.73 10.94 7.29
CA PHE A 4 -6.34 9.63 7.81
C PHE A 4 -4.95 9.69 8.45
N LEU A 5 -4.62 8.66 9.22
CA LEU A 5 -3.28 8.43 9.76
C LEU A 5 -2.73 7.11 9.22
N ALA A 6 -1.50 7.12 8.73
CA ALA A 6 -0.75 5.92 8.39
C ALA A 6 0.28 5.65 9.48
N GLN A 7 0.14 4.52 10.19
CA GLN A 7 1.21 4.02 11.06
C GLN A 7 2.03 3.00 10.29
N ILE A 8 3.31 3.31 10.05
CA ILE A 8 4.23 2.50 9.26
C ILE A 8 5.27 1.90 10.19
N GLY A 9 5.37 0.57 10.19
CA GLY A 9 6.36 -0.21 10.92
C GLY A 9 7.03 -1.23 9.99
N VAL A 10 8.17 -1.76 10.42
CA VAL A 10 8.87 -2.83 9.70
C VAL A 10 9.38 -3.85 10.70
N LEU A 11 9.17 -5.12 10.38
CA LEU A 11 9.75 -6.23 11.13
C LEU A 11 10.78 -6.93 10.25
N ALA A 12 12.03 -7.02 10.72
CA ALA A 12 13.07 -7.74 9.98
C ALA A 12 12.79 -9.23 9.94
N THR A 13 13.19 -9.89 8.86
CA THR A 13 13.26 -11.34 8.77
C THR A 13 14.70 -11.74 8.44
N GLY A 14 15.27 -12.63 9.27
CA GLY A 14 16.68 -13.04 9.16
C GLY A 14 17.68 -12.08 9.85
N PRO A 15 18.98 -12.23 9.54
CA PRO A 15 20.05 -11.53 10.24
C PRO A 15 20.10 -10.04 9.86
N CYS A 16 20.09 -9.17 10.87
CA CYS A 16 20.27 -7.73 10.70
C CYS A 16 20.78 -7.08 12.01
N ARG A 17 21.18 -5.80 11.93
CA ARG A 17 21.58 -5.02 13.12
C ARG A 17 20.41 -4.94 14.10
N ALA A 18 20.68 -4.98 15.41
CA ALA A 18 19.64 -4.97 16.45
C ALA A 18 18.66 -3.78 16.30
N SER A 19 19.17 -2.59 15.97
CA SER A 19 18.37 -1.39 15.71
C SER A 19 17.45 -1.48 14.48
N LEU A 20 17.68 -2.46 13.60
CA LEU A 20 16.89 -2.70 12.39
C LEU A 20 15.94 -3.90 12.52
N LYS A 21 15.97 -4.65 13.63
CA LYS A 21 15.05 -5.77 13.87
C LYS A 21 13.59 -5.31 13.89
N CYS A 22 13.35 -4.19 14.57
CA CYS A 22 12.06 -3.49 14.62
C CYS A 22 12.37 -1.98 14.68
N PRO A 23 12.65 -1.32 13.54
CA PRO A 23 12.92 0.11 13.55
C PRO A 23 11.70 0.88 14.09
N PRO A 24 11.91 2.04 14.73
CA PRO A 24 10.83 2.79 15.35
C PRO A 24 9.71 3.15 14.38
N HIS A 25 8.46 2.84 14.76
CA HIS A 25 7.30 3.09 13.92
C HIS A 25 7.09 4.59 13.72
N ILE A 26 6.75 4.98 12.49
CA ILE A 26 6.39 6.36 12.16
C ILE A 26 4.87 6.47 11.99
N THR A 27 4.32 7.63 12.36
CA THR A 27 2.91 7.95 12.10
C THR A 27 2.87 9.17 11.20
N VAL A 28 2.18 9.04 10.06
CA VAL A 28 2.14 10.06 9.01
C VAL A 28 0.67 10.43 8.74
N PRO A 29 0.26 11.69 8.94
CA PRO A 29 -1.05 12.15 8.50
C PRO A 29 -1.09 12.23 6.97
N PHE A 30 -2.22 11.85 6.38
CA PHE A 30 -2.42 11.97 4.94
C PHE A 30 -3.90 12.19 4.62
N HIS A 31 -4.17 12.66 3.39
CA HIS A 31 -5.54 12.83 2.90
C HIS A 31 -5.84 11.82 1.80
N ALA A 32 -7.04 11.24 1.84
CA ALA A 32 -7.52 10.36 0.78
C ALA A 32 -8.70 10.99 0.03
N VAL A 33 -8.79 10.69 -1.26
CA VAL A 33 -9.91 11.09 -2.14
C VAL A 33 -10.67 9.86 -2.60
N PHE A 34 -11.96 10.02 -2.82
CA PHE A 34 -12.85 9.03 -3.40
C PHE A 34 -13.69 9.72 -4.48
N TYR A 35 -14.12 8.98 -5.48
CA TYR A 35 -14.95 9.46 -6.57
C TYR A 35 -16.42 9.09 -6.30
N GLY A 36 -17.22 10.08 -5.92
CA GLY A 36 -18.69 9.95 -5.90
C GLY A 36 -19.24 10.54 -7.19
N GLY A 37 -19.94 9.74 -7.99
CA GLY A 37 -20.63 10.21 -9.20
C GLY A 37 -22.07 9.71 -9.20
N GLU A 38 -23.02 10.61 -9.45
CA GLU A 38 -24.39 10.27 -9.81
C GLU A 38 -24.35 9.47 -11.12
N GLY A 39 -24.68 8.18 -11.06
CA GLY A 39 -24.71 7.27 -12.22
C GLY A 39 -24.01 5.92 -12.01
N TRP A 40 -23.16 5.76 -10.99
CA TRP A 40 -22.44 4.49 -10.75
C TRP A 40 -23.12 3.60 -9.71
N SER A 41 -24.16 2.85 -10.09
CA SER A 41 -24.77 1.70 -9.37
C SER A 41 -24.95 1.76 -7.83
N GLY A 42 -24.91 2.94 -7.19
CA GLY A 42 -24.92 3.09 -5.73
C GLY A 42 -23.71 2.52 -4.97
N ALA A 43 -22.64 2.06 -5.65
CA ALA A 43 -21.50 1.43 -4.99
C ALA A 43 -20.36 2.45 -4.73
N PRO A 44 -19.88 2.62 -3.47
CA PRO A 44 -18.86 3.60 -3.17
C PRO A 44 -17.51 3.24 -3.81
N SER A 45 -16.86 4.23 -4.44
CA SER A 45 -15.50 4.07 -4.98
C SER A 45 -14.48 3.84 -3.85
N PRO A 46 -13.34 3.18 -4.13
CA PRO A 46 -12.26 3.07 -3.15
C PRO A 46 -11.61 4.44 -2.87
N TYR A 47 -11.05 4.59 -1.67
CA TYR A 47 -10.18 5.70 -1.33
C TYR A 47 -8.83 5.54 -2.02
N THR A 48 -8.26 6.66 -2.46
CA THR A 48 -6.91 6.73 -3.05
C THR A 48 -6.11 7.82 -2.34
N ALA A 49 -4.84 7.56 -2.06
CA ALA A 49 -3.96 8.51 -1.39
C ALA A 49 -2.47 8.30 -1.70
N MET A 50 -1.70 9.37 -1.50
CA MET A 50 -0.25 9.36 -1.44
C MET A 50 0.18 9.78 -0.04
N ILE A 51 0.92 8.92 0.64
CA ILE A 51 1.45 9.15 1.99
C ILE A 51 2.90 9.61 1.84
N GLU A 52 3.15 10.89 2.06
CA GLU A 52 4.50 11.47 2.00
C GLU A 52 5.28 11.11 3.26
N LEU A 53 6.41 10.40 3.11
CA LEU A 53 7.22 10.01 4.25
C LEU A 53 7.87 11.25 4.91
N PRO A 54 8.03 11.25 6.23
CA PRO A 54 8.61 12.39 6.93
C PRO A 54 10.06 12.60 6.49
N HIS A 55 10.39 13.85 6.21
CA HIS A 55 11.76 14.30 6.02
C HIS A 55 12.44 14.31 7.39
N GLY A 56 13.65 13.77 7.50
CA GLY A 56 14.47 13.79 8.72
C GLY A 56 14.92 15.19 9.18
N ALA A 57 14.19 16.24 8.80
CA ALA A 57 14.39 17.62 9.19
C ALA A 57 13.03 18.30 9.32
N ASP A 58 12.34 18.09 10.45
CA ASP A 58 11.66 19.22 11.05
C ASP A 58 12.65 19.86 12.01
N ARG A 59 13.45 20.80 11.49
CA ARG A 59 14.16 21.80 12.28
C ARG A 59 13.14 22.87 12.73
N SER A 60 12.00 22.46 13.27
CA SER A 60 11.17 23.38 14.03
C SER A 60 11.95 23.77 15.28
N LYS A 61 12.01 25.08 15.56
CA LYS A 61 12.74 25.75 16.64
C LYS A 61 12.20 25.38 18.04
N ASP A 62 11.78 24.15 18.26
CA ASP A 62 11.26 23.66 19.53
C ASP A 62 12.19 22.57 20.06
N THR A 63 13.09 22.96 20.96
CA THR A 63 14.18 22.18 21.54
C THR A 63 13.72 21.01 22.44
N THR A 64 12.50 20.52 22.28
CA THR A 64 11.89 19.55 23.21
C THR A 64 11.43 18.24 22.56
N LYS A 65 11.33 18.14 21.23
CA LYS A 65 10.93 16.89 20.55
C LYS A 65 12.14 16.20 19.93
N LYS A 66 12.56 15.07 20.54
CA LYS A 66 13.59 14.20 19.97
C LYS A 66 13.20 13.82 18.52
N PRO A 67 14.14 13.85 17.55
CA PRO A 67 13.85 13.43 16.19
C PRO A 67 13.28 12.02 16.20
N THR A 68 12.22 11.77 15.42
CA THR A 68 11.62 10.43 15.28
C THR A 68 12.71 9.48 14.78
N THR A 69 13.23 8.68 15.71
CA THR A 69 14.41 7.84 15.56
C THR A 69 14.24 6.90 14.35
N GLY A 70 14.75 7.26 13.17
CA GLY A 70 14.63 6.42 11.96
C GLY A 70 14.24 7.14 10.67
N SER A 71 13.78 8.39 10.75
CA SER A 71 13.60 9.25 9.57
C SER A 71 14.94 9.91 9.20
N VAL A 72 15.31 9.80 7.92
CA VAL A 72 16.52 10.39 7.35
C VAL A 72 16.11 11.18 6.10
N THR A 73 16.79 12.29 5.81
CA THR A 73 16.63 12.99 4.53
C THR A 73 17.55 12.39 3.47
N LEU A 74 16.99 12.06 2.30
CA LEU A 74 17.76 11.64 1.13
C LEU A 74 17.70 12.73 0.05
N GLY A 75 18.35 13.86 0.33
CA GLY A 75 18.08 15.13 -0.37
C GLY A 75 16.80 15.77 0.16
N ASN A 76 15.94 16.25 -0.73
CA ASN A 76 14.62 16.83 -0.39
C ASN A 76 13.50 15.76 -0.32
N VAL A 77 13.84 14.51 -0.02
CA VAL A 77 12.90 13.38 -0.02
C VAL A 77 12.94 12.66 1.33
N GLY A 78 11.76 12.47 1.92
CA GLY A 78 11.58 11.72 3.16
C GLY A 78 11.98 10.26 2.98
N ALA A 79 12.73 9.73 3.94
CA ALA A 79 13.18 8.34 3.93
C ALA A 79 13.04 7.72 5.31
N TYR A 80 12.63 6.45 5.32
CA TYR A 80 12.49 5.62 6.50
C TYR A 80 13.45 4.45 6.41
N ARG A 81 14.29 4.31 7.44
CA ARG A 81 15.37 3.35 7.48
C ARG A 81 14.85 1.94 7.78
N ILE A 82 15.15 0.96 6.91
CA ILE A 82 14.63 -0.41 7.02
C ILE A 82 15.74 -1.48 6.91
N PRO A 83 15.53 -2.70 7.43
CA PRO A 83 16.40 -3.85 7.17
C PRO A 83 16.33 -4.30 5.69
N PRO A 84 17.35 -5.00 5.16
CA PRO A 84 17.34 -5.50 3.77
C PRO A 84 16.24 -6.52 3.48
N LYS A 85 15.79 -7.27 4.48
CA LYS A 85 14.73 -8.29 4.35
C LYS A 85 13.78 -8.17 5.52
N GLY A 86 12.48 -8.24 5.26
CA GLY A 86 11.48 -8.06 6.29
C GLY A 86 10.06 -7.99 5.77
N GLN A 87 9.19 -7.42 6.61
CA GLN A 87 7.80 -7.18 6.31
C GLN A 87 7.42 -5.75 6.70
N VAL A 88 6.95 -4.97 5.73
CA VAL A 88 6.38 -3.65 5.99
C VAL A 88 4.96 -3.81 6.50
N GLN A 89 4.64 -3.11 7.58
CA GLN A 89 3.32 -3.05 8.19
C GLN A 89 2.79 -1.63 8.06
N VAL A 90 1.67 -1.46 7.35
CA VAL A 90 1.00 -0.16 7.24
C VAL A 90 -0.41 -0.27 7.78
N VAL A 91 -0.69 0.43 8.86
CA VAL A 91 -2.04 0.56 9.43
C VAL A 91 -2.62 1.88 8.98
N VAL A 92 -3.70 1.82 8.21
CA VAL A 92 -4.53 2.98 7.90
C VAL A 92 -5.55 3.15 9.01
N LYS A 93 -5.55 4.32 9.64
CA LYS A 93 -6.48 4.70 10.70
C LYS A 93 -7.32 5.89 10.25
N ASN A 94 -8.60 5.87 10.61
CA ASN A 94 -9.48 7.02 10.43
C ASN A 94 -9.17 8.13 11.46
N GLU A 95 -9.94 9.22 11.41
CA GLU A 95 -9.82 10.36 12.33
C GLU A 95 -10.03 9.96 13.81
N ASN A 96 -10.89 8.97 14.06
CA ASN A 96 -11.11 8.37 15.39
C ASN A 96 -9.95 7.45 15.85
N LYS A 97 -8.85 7.38 15.08
CA LYS A 97 -7.67 6.53 15.33
C LYS A 97 -7.97 5.03 15.30
N THR A 98 -9.12 4.62 14.75
CA THR A 98 -9.49 3.22 14.55
C THR A 98 -8.80 2.68 13.31
N GLY A 99 -8.12 1.53 13.41
CA GLY A 99 -7.50 0.86 12.27
C GLY A 99 -8.53 0.27 11.33
N ILE A 100 -8.61 0.79 10.11
CA ILE A 100 -9.57 0.34 9.08
C ILE A 100 -8.94 -0.63 8.08
N LYS A 101 -7.62 -0.58 7.91
CA LYS A 101 -6.89 -1.51 7.03
C LYS A 101 -5.48 -1.72 7.53
N LEU A 102 -5.06 -2.99 7.54
CA LEU A 102 -3.69 -3.42 7.74
C LEU A 102 -3.13 -3.98 6.42
N PHE A 103 -2.00 -3.45 5.98
CA PHE A 103 -1.17 -4.02 4.92
C PHE A 103 0.03 -4.73 5.56
N LEU A 104 0.23 -5.99 5.19
CA LEU A 104 1.38 -6.80 5.56
C LEU A 104 2.11 -7.17 4.29
N VAL A 105 3.21 -6.47 4.01
CA VAL A 105 3.90 -6.53 2.72
C VAL A 105 5.30 -7.11 2.94
N PRO A 106 5.51 -8.42 2.68
CA PRO A 106 6.84 -9.01 2.75
C PRO A 106 7.71 -8.46 1.63
N TYR A 107 9.00 -8.28 1.89
CA TYR A 107 9.96 -7.81 0.91
C TYR A 107 11.33 -8.46 1.11
N ASP A 108 12.06 -8.60 0.00
CA ASP A 108 13.45 -9.03 0.00
C ASP A 108 14.28 -8.12 -0.92
N LEU A 109 15.25 -7.44 -0.33
CA LEU A 109 16.16 -6.50 -0.99
C LEU A 109 17.62 -6.88 -0.69
N THR A 110 17.91 -8.12 -0.27
CA THR A 110 19.29 -8.55 0.02
C THR A 110 20.19 -8.51 -1.20
N ASP A 111 19.63 -8.72 -2.38
CA ASP A 111 20.30 -8.70 -3.67
C ASP A 111 20.25 -7.34 -4.37
N MET A 112 19.74 -6.30 -3.69
CA MET A 112 19.60 -4.96 -4.25
C MET A 112 20.96 -4.27 -4.40
N PRO A 113 21.42 -3.94 -5.63
CA PRO A 113 22.71 -3.30 -5.81
C PRO A 113 22.75 -1.88 -5.26
N VAL A 114 23.94 -1.44 -4.85
CA VAL A 114 24.15 -0.06 -4.39
C VAL A 114 23.91 0.92 -5.54
N GLY A 115 23.31 2.07 -5.23
CA GLY A 115 22.98 3.08 -6.23
C GLY A 115 21.76 2.70 -7.07
N THR A 116 20.89 1.81 -6.60
CA THR A 116 19.64 1.45 -7.28
C THR A 116 18.40 1.79 -6.48
N ARG A 117 17.25 1.74 -7.16
CA ARG A 117 15.89 1.86 -6.61
C ARG A 117 14.94 0.88 -7.26
N THR A 118 13.88 0.57 -6.54
CA THR A 118 12.79 -0.28 -7.01
C THR A 118 11.46 0.17 -6.40
N PHE A 119 10.37 -0.43 -6.83
CA PHE A 119 9.12 -0.40 -6.10
C PHE A 119 8.52 -1.80 -6.01
N LEU A 120 7.76 -2.03 -4.95
CA LEU A 120 6.95 -3.22 -4.75
C LEU A 120 5.49 -2.77 -4.68
N ARG A 121 4.64 -3.45 -5.45
CA ARG A 121 3.20 -3.22 -5.44
C ARG A 121 2.47 -4.47 -4.99
N GLN A 122 1.73 -4.39 -3.89
CA GLN A 122 0.80 -5.43 -3.49
C GLN A 122 -0.61 -4.99 -3.89
N LYS A 123 -1.31 -5.85 -4.63
CA LYS A 123 -2.70 -5.66 -5.04
C LYS A 123 -3.56 -6.76 -4.43
N SER A 124 -4.81 -6.43 -4.16
CA SER A 124 -5.78 -7.34 -3.59
C SER A 124 -7.13 -7.17 -4.26
N TRP A 125 -7.69 -8.26 -4.80
CA TRP A 125 -8.95 -8.28 -5.54
C TRP A 125 -9.99 -9.09 -4.78
N VAL A 126 -11.26 -8.66 -4.85
CA VAL A 126 -12.36 -9.50 -4.38
C VAL A 126 -12.51 -10.66 -5.36
N VAL A 127 -12.52 -11.88 -4.81
CA VAL A 127 -12.87 -13.09 -5.54
C VAL A 127 -14.33 -13.36 -5.25
N THR A 128 -15.20 -13.11 -6.22
CA THR A 128 -16.54 -13.68 -6.21
C THR A 128 -16.38 -15.18 -6.49
N PRO A 129 -16.87 -16.08 -5.62
CA PRO A 129 -16.92 -17.48 -5.99
C PRO A 129 -17.75 -17.58 -7.27
N ASP A 130 -17.24 -18.29 -8.27
CA ASP A 130 -18.05 -18.69 -9.43
C ASP A 130 -19.22 -19.50 -8.86
N VAL A 131 -20.40 -18.89 -8.82
CA VAL A 131 -21.61 -19.63 -8.49
C VAL A 131 -21.89 -20.41 -9.78
N PRO A 132 -21.75 -21.76 -9.81
CA PRO A 132 -22.19 -22.50 -10.97
C PRO A 132 -23.67 -22.19 -11.15
N SER A 133 -24.08 -21.83 -12.38
CA SER A 133 -25.46 -21.60 -12.77
C SER A 133 -26.30 -22.86 -12.53
N ILE A 134 -26.74 -23.11 -11.29
CA ILE A 134 -27.73 -24.13 -10.94
C ILE A 134 -29.12 -23.49 -10.82
N ALA A 135 -29.29 -22.24 -11.25
CA ALA A 135 -30.57 -21.54 -11.30
C ALA A 135 -31.12 -21.48 -12.73
N GLN A 136 -31.35 -22.64 -13.37
CA GLN A 136 -32.29 -22.76 -14.50
C GLN A 136 -33.66 -23.34 -14.10
N GLN A 137 -33.93 -23.56 -12.81
CA GLN A 137 -35.22 -24.07 -12.33
C GLN A 137 -35.79 -23.21 -11.20
N SER A 138 -36.10 -21.96 -11.48
CA SER A 138 -37.27 -21.28 -10.92
C SER A 138 -37.42 -19.93 -11.60
N GLY A 139 -38.43 -19.81 -12.46
CA GLY A 139 -38.70 -18.62 -13.26
C GLY A 139 -39.04 -17.40 -12.40
N ARG A 140 -38.03 -16.59 -12.08
CA ARG A 140 -38.23 -15.18 -11.73
C ARG A 140 -37.31 -14.31 -12.59
N CYS A 141 -37.96 -13.56 -13.48
CA CYS A 141 -37.37 -12.60 -14.39
C CYS A 141 -36.66 -11.47 -13.64
N LEU A 142 -35.43 -11.15 -14.06
CA LEU A 142 -34.83 -9.82 -13.92
C LEU A 142 -34.55 -9.29 -15.34
N PRO A 143 -34.65 -7.97 -15.58
CA PRO A 143 -34.73 -7.43 -16.93
C PRO A 143 -33.39 -7.59 -17.65
N ILE A 144 -33.49 -8.11 -18.85
CA ILE A 144 -32.44 -8.34 -19.82
C ILE A 144 -32.09 -6.98 -20.45
N VAL A 145 -30.85 -6.54 -20.33
CA VAL A 145 -30.27 -5.61 -21.31
C VAL A 145 -29.38 -6.47 -22.19
N GLU A 146 -29.85 -6.72 -23.40
CA GLU A 146 -29.16 -7.50 -24.43
C GLU A 146 -27.91 -6.74 -24.88
N GLY A 147 -26.75 -7.32 -24.61
CA GLY A 147 -25.48 -6.94 -25.19
C GLY A 147 -24.77 -8.21 -25.61
N GLU A 148 -24.87 -8.54 -26.90
CA GLU A 148 -24.20 -9.67 -27.51
C GLU A 148 -22.68 -9.45 -27.46
N GLY A 149 -21.98 -10.37 -26.79
CA GLY A 149 -20.53 -10.40 -26.72
C GLY A 149 -20.08 -11.75 -26.22
N GLU A 150 -19.71 -12.64 -27.15
CA GLU A 150 -18.98 -13.87 -26.85
C GLU A 150 -17.67 -13.52 -26.14
N GLY A 151 -17.52 -13.92 -24.89
CA GLY A 151 -16.29 -13.75 -24.13
C GLY A 151 -16.28 -14.72 -22.96
N GLU A 152 -15.25 -15.56 -22.90
CA GLU A 152 -14.96 -16.45 -21.77
C GLU A 152 -15.22 -15.74 -20.44
N GLY A 153 -16.05 -16.33 -19.59
CA GLY A 153 -16.49 -15.76 -18.32
C GLY A 153 -15.32 -15.51 -17.37
N LYS A 154 -14.64 -14.38 -17.55
CA LYS A 154 -13.63 -13.89 -16.63
C LYS A 154 -14.39 -13.27 -15.46
N SER A 155 -14.37 -13.95 -14.32
CA SER A 155 -14.91 -13.41 -13.06
C SER A 155 -14.40 -11.97 -12.88
N GLU A 156 -15.32 -11.05 -12.58
CA GLU A 156 -14.99 -9.62 -12.47
C GLU A 156 -14.10 -9.41 -11.24
N GLU A 157 -12.77 -9.44 -11.44
CA GLU A 157 -11.80 -9.19 -10.37
C GLU A 157 -11.80 -7.69 -10.01
N LYS A 158 -12.64 -7.30 -9.04
CA LYS A 158 -12.67 -5.92 -8.53
C LYS A 158 -11.51 -5.66 -7.58
N LEU A 159 -10.61 -4.73 -7.95
CA LEU A 159 -9.53 -4.27 -7.08
C LEU A 159 -10.09 -3.64 -5.80
N ARG A 160 -9.67 -4.16 -4.65
CA ARG A 160 -10.13 -3.69 -3.34
C ARG A 160 -9.06 -2.94 -2.56
N TYR A 161 -7.82 -3.42 -2.63
CA TYR A 161 -6.69 -2.79 -1.97
C TYR A 161 -5.48 -2.77 -2.87
N MET A 162 -4.69 -1.70 -2.80
CA MET A 162 -3.37 -1.64 -3.40
C MET A 162 -2.45 -0.84 -2.49
N ILE A 163 -1.20 -1.27 -2.38
CA ILE A 163 -0.13 -0.49 -1.77
C ILE A 163 1.09 -0.55 -2.68
N GLN A 164 1.71 0.60 -2.94
CA GLN A 164 3.00 0.70 -3.62
C GLN A 164 4.03 1.31 -2.67
N LEU A 165 5.12 0.58 -2.47
CA LEU A 165 6.25 0.95 -1.63
C LEU A 165 7.46 1.21 -2.53
N ASN A 166 8.12 2.36 -2.36
CA ASN A 166 9.33 2.68 -3.12
C ASN A 166 10.57 2.47 -2.24
N PHE A 167 11.56 1.74 -2.76
CA PHE A 167 12.78 1.41 -2.04
C PHE A 167 14.03 1.93 -2.76
N CYS A 168 15.04 2.34 -1.99
CA CYS A 168 16.33 2.72 -2.55
C CYS A 168 17.49 2.21 -1.68
N CYS A 169 18.64 2.00 -2.32
CA CYS A 169 19.89 1.62 -1.66
C CYS A 169 21.00 2.59 -2.07
N PRO A 170 21.12 3.78 -1.44
CA PRO A 170 22.10 4.80 -1.87
C PRO A 170 23.55 4.45 -1.55
N LYS A 171 23.77 3.61 -0.53
CA LYS A 171 25.09 3.13 -0.08
C LYS A 171 24.96 1.67 0.37
N GLU A 172 26.08 0.97 0.40
CA GLU A 172 26.11 -0.43 0.83
C GLU A 172 25.51 -0.64 2.23
N GLY A 173 24.71 -1.70 2.35
CA GLY A 173 23.96 -2.01 3.56
C GLY A 173 22.93 -0.94 3.93
N ARG A 174 22.72 0.11 3.12
CA ARG A 174 21.83 1.23 3.43
C ARG A 174 20.54 1.25 2.58
N VAL A 175 19.61 0.36 2.89
CA VAL A 175 18.24 0.33 2.34
C VAL A 175 17.22 1.28 3.03
N PHE A 176 16.38 1.96 2.26
CA PHE A 176 15.33 2.85 2.76
C PHE A 176 14.01 2.64 2.01
N LEU A 177 12.89 2.84 2.71
CA LEU A 177 11.62 3.20 2.09
C LEU A 177 11.65 4.72 1.87
N TYR A 178 11.36 5.22 0.66
CA TYR A 178 11.58 6.64 0.33
C TYR A 178 10.42 7.28 -0.46
N GLY A 179 10.33 8.61 -0.40
CA GLY A 179 9.35 9.39 -1.14
C GLY A 179 7.96 9.18 -0.56
N ASN A 180 7.05 8.66 -1.38
CA ASN A 180 5.69 8.39 -0.98
C ASN A 180 5.31 6.91 -1.04
N VAL A 181 4.32 6.56 -0.22
CA VAL A 181 3.61 5.29 -0.27
C VAL A 181 2.25 5.56 -0.91
N ARG A 182 1.95 4.90 -2.03
CA ARG A 182 0.64 5.03 -2.68
C ARG A 182 -0.28 3.96 -2.12
N VAL A 183 -1.49 4.34 -1.74
CA VAL A 183 -2.48 3.40 -1.20
C VAL A 183 -3.83 3.56 -1.88
N VAL A 184 -4.50 2.42 -2.07
CA VAL A 184 -5.90 2.31 -2.43
C VAL A 184 -6.56 1.39 -1.42
N PHE A 185 -7.68 1.80 -0.85
CA PHE A 185 -8.40 0.98 0.11
C PHE A 185 -9.91 1.19 0.04
N ALA A 186 -10.67 0.11 0.22
CA ALA A 186 -12.13 0.15 0.14
C ALA A 186 -12.77 1.06 1.20
N ASN A 187 -13.89 1.68 0.84
CA ASN A 187 -14.72 2.50 1.71
C ASN A 187 -15.61 1.69 2.67
N ARG A 188 -15.51 0.36 2.65
CA ARG A 188 -16.21 -0.52 3.58
C ARG A 188 -15.35 -1.70 4.00
N THR A 189 -15.62 -2.18 5.20
CA THR A 189 -15.04 -3.43 5.71
C THR A 189 -15.39 -4.59 4.77
N LEU A 190 -14.55 -5.61 4.74
CA LEU A 190 -14.88 -6.86 4.07
C LEU A 190 -16.13 -7.47 4.69
N ASP A 191 -17.10 -7.84 3.87
CA ASP A 191 -18.20 -8.65 4.37
C ASP A 191 -17.67 -10.07 4.61
N GLY A 192 -18.22 -10.79 5.59
CA GLY A 192 -17.74 -12.14 5.96
C GLY A 192 -17.82 -13.18 4.82
N ARG A 193 -18.51 -12.87 3.73
CA ARG A 193 -18.62 -13.71 2.52
C ARG A 193 -17.59 -13.36 1.45
N GLU A 194 -16.98 -12.18 1.51
CA GLU A 194 -16.02 -11.72 0.51
C GLU A 194 -14.64 -12.33 0.78
N ARG A 195 -14.11 -13.00 -0.24
CA ARG A 195 -12.73 -13.50 -0.22
C ARG A 195 -11.85 -12.55 -1.01
N VAL A 196 -10.62 -12.39 -0.56
CA VAL A 196 -9.66 -11.51 -1.22
C VAL A 196 -8.44 -12.30 -1.62
N ARG A 197 -8.10 -12.26 -2.91
CA ARG A 197 -6.82 -12.76 -3.43
C ARG A 197 -5.83 -11.61 -3.45
N SER A 198 -4.58 -11.85 -3.04
CA SER A 198 -3.53 -10.83 -3.08
C SER A 198 -2.34 -11.31 -3.91
N GLU A 199 -1.70 -10.37 -4.58
CA GLU A 199 -0.50 -10.58 -5.38
C GLU A 199 0.52 -9.48 -5.07
N VAL A 200 1.79 -9.85 -5.04
CA VAL A 200 2.92 -8.92 -4.89
C VAL A 200 3.70 -8.89 -6.20
N VAL A 201 3.86 -7.70 -6.76
CA VAL A 201 4.52 -7.46 -8.04
C VAL A 201 5.68 -6.48 -7.83
N TRP A 202 6.85 -6.82 -8.36
CA TRP A 202 8.02 -5.95 -8.36
C TRP A 202 8.06 -5.07 -9.61
N ALA A 203 8.86 -4.01 -9.58
CA ALA A 203 9.18 -3.25 -10.78
C ALA A 203 9.82 -4.14 -11.86
N GLU A 204 9.61 -3.80 -13.13
CA GLU A 204 10.31 -4.40 -14.27
C GLU A 204 11.01 -3.30 -15.08
N PRO A 205 12.35 -3.34 -15.22
CA PRO A 205 13.28 -4.23 -14.50
C PRO A 205 13.24 -4.03 -12.98
N ARG A 206 13.62 -5.06 -12.21
CA ARG A 206 13.57 -5.03 -10.73
C ARG A 206 14.37 -3.88 -10.14
N TRP A 207 15.47 -3.49 -10.78
CA TRP A 207 16.33 -2.41 -10.33
C TRP A 207 16.44 -1.32 -11.38
N SER A 208 16.37 -0.07 -10.95
CA SER A 208 16.65 1.11 -11.77
C SER A 208 17.67 2.00 -11.07
N GLY A 209 18.40 2.83 -11.81
CA GLY A 209 19.41 3.71 -11.24
C GLY A 209 18.83 4.68 -10.21
N TRP A 210 19.48 4.79 -9.05
CA TRP A 210 19.18 5.80 -8.04
C TRP A 210 19.89 7.11 -8.37
N ARG A 211 19.12 8.19 -8.51
CA ARG A 211 19.64 9.56 -8.58
C ARG A 211 19.12 10.30 -7.36
N LYS A 212 20.02 10.94 -6.60
CA LYS A 212 19.59 11.91 -5.59
C LYS A 212 18.80 13.00 -6.31
N GLY A 213 17.60 13.32 -5.86
CA GLY A 213 16.84 14.45 -6.39
C GLY A 213 17.74 15.69 -6.32
N LYS A 214 17.87 16.40 -7.44
CA LYS A 214 18.44 17.74 -7.47
C LYS A 214 17.58 18.67 -6.62
#